data_AF-A0A8J2WHU1-F1
#
_entry.id   AF-A0A8J2WHU1-F1
#
_cell.length_a   1.000
_cell.length_b   1.000
_cell.length_c   1.000
_cell.angle_alpha   90.00
_cell.angle_beta   90.00
_cell.angle_gamma   90.00
#
_symmetry.space_group_name_H-M   'P 1'
#
loop_
_entity.id
_entity.type
_entity.pdbx_description
1 polymer ?
#
loop_
_entity_poly.entity_id
_entity_poly.type
_entity_poly.pdbx_seq_one_letter_code
_entity_poly.pdbx_strand_id
1 'polypeptide(L)'
;MEAAPVLYAVDEKVLVGYHQHQAYVARPVRTGDDTVLVRWESTGAREEVAVGDVKKIDLDAKRPRRKRRDASAAQAEAAAPARREPPGKRRKKKADAGALVAHCTAIAQRFVGRLSGGSADDQEETAKALWCFTRCCGRMDTSTAIVEAGGVEALSALLANGSDVGKSYAQQALKELGPLAEYASRLQSENASLKRQLAGDDVVDLCDGDASPPAKKRNALRDAHDEQQSSTLKRVKEEKDAVEGARDRTDAVAAAASAAAAAATAEAADAAEELEDVHDDLVNPLTLTVNALQTKIDELHALAYQVDPVAADAIKNRQN
;
A
#
# COMPACT_ATOMS: atom_id res chain seq x y z
N MET A 1 3.65 -24.42 -47.30
CA MET A 1 3.65 -23.16 -46.53
C MET A 1 3.73 -23.56 -45.06
N GLU A 2 4.93 -23.51 -44.50
CA GLU A 2 5.20 -23.89 -43.11
C GLU A 2 4.59 -22.82 -42.21
N ALA A 3 3.69 -23.22 -41.30
CA ALA A 3 3.00 -22.29 -40.42
C ALA A 3 4.01 -21.63 -39.47
N ALA A 4 4.10 -20.31 -39.48
CA ALA A 4 4.99 -19.58 -38.58
C ALA A 4 4.74 -19.97 -37.11
N PRO A 5 5.79 -20.11 -36.29
CA PRO A 5 5.64 -20.52 -34.90
C PRO A 5 4.77 -19.52 -34.13
N VAL A 6 3.81 -20.07 -33.39
CA VAL A 6 2.89 -19.31 -32.54
C VAL A 6 3.63 -18.96 -31.25
N LEU A 7 3.76 -17.65 -30.97
CA LEU A 7 4.42 -17.14 -29.76
C LEU A 7 3.52 -17.31 -28.54
N TYR A 8 2.22 -17.07 -28.69
CA TYR A 8 1.23 -17.22 -27.63
C TYR A 8 -0.01 -17.94 -28.13
N ALA A 9 -0.42 -18.99 -27.42
CA ALA A 9 -1.64 -19.75 -27.72
C ALA A 9 -2.88 -19.00 -27.20
N VAL A 10 -4.04 -19.32 -27.77
CA VAL A 10 -5.33 -18.82 -27.25
C VAL A 10 -5.54 -19.36 -25.83
N ASP A 11 -6.06 -18.50 -24.96
CA ASP A 11 -6.29 -18.75 -23.53
C ASP A 11 -5.03 -19.02 -22.69
N GLU A 12 -3.84 -18.75 -23.24
CA GLU A 12 -2.59 -18.78 -22.46
C GLU A 12 -2.60 -17.64 -21.44
N LYS A 13 -2.28 -17.95 -20.18
CA LYS A 13 -2.27 -16.97 -19.08
C LYS A 13 -0.96 -16.19 -19.11
N VAL A 14 -1.07 -14.87 -19.20
CA VAL A 14 0.06 -13.95 -19.35
C VAL A 14 0.01 -12.82 -18.32
N LEU A 15 1.17 -12.27 -18.00
CA LEU A 15 1.31 -11.05 -17.21
C LEU A 15 1.58 -9.87 -18.14
N VAL A 16 0.82 -8.81 -17.97
CA VAL A 16 0.86 -7.64 -18.85
C VAL A 16 1.27 -6.40 -18.05
N GLY A 17 2.27 -5.68 -18.57
CA GLY A 17 2.74 -4.40 -18.05
C GLY A 17 3.59 -4.48 -16.78
N TYR A 18 4.00 -3.32 -16.27
CA TYR A 18 4.91 -3.19 -15.12
C TYR A 18 4.33 -3.78 -13.82
N HIS A 19 3.01 -3.67 -13.65
CA HIS A 19 2.30 -4.13 -12.46
C HIS A 19 1.92 -5.62 -12.49
N GLN A 20 2.33 -6.36 -13.55
CA GLN A 20 2.08 -7.80 -13.69
C GLN A 20 0.60 -8.15 -13.55
N HIS A 21 -0.26 -7.42 -14.27
CA HIS A 21 -1.68 -7.72 -14.28
C HIS A 21 -1.95 -9.01 -15.07
N GLN A 22 -2.84 -9.85 -14.57
CA GLN A 22 -3.14 -11.15 -15.17
C GLN A 22 -4.17 -11.00 -16.30
N ALA A 23 -3.86 -11.57 -17.46
CA ALA A 23 -4.72 -11.59 -18.62
C ALA A 23 -4.61 -12.92 -19.39
N TYR A 24 -5.60 -13.18 -20.25
CA TYR A 24 -5.64 -14.33 -21.14
C TYR A 24 -5.49 -13.88 -22.58
N VAL A 25 -4.72 -14.60 -23.38
CA VAL A 25 -4.52 -14.27 -24.81
C VAL A 25 -5.78 -14.62 -25.60
N ALA A 26 -6.43 -13.62 -26.21
CA ALA A 26 -7.70 -13.79 -26.91
C ALA A 26 -7.53 -14.19 -28.39
N ARG A 27 -6.34 -13.99 -28.96
CA ARG A 27 -6.02 -14.32 -30.36
C ARG A 27 -4.61 -14.93 -30.44
N PRO A 28 -4.38 -15.99 -31.23
CA PRO A 28 -3.04 -16.56 -31.34
C PRO A 28 -2.10 -15.55 -31.98
N VAL A 29 -0.94 -15.34 -31.37
CA VAL A 29 0.07 -14.36 -31.81
C VAL A 29 1.13 -15.10 -32.59
N ARG A 30 1.41 -14.65 -33.82
CA ARG A 30 2.44 -15.27 -34.67
C ARG A 30 3.74 -14.47 -34.59
N THR A 31 4.83 -15.15 -34.94
CA THR A 31 6.13 -14.50 -35.06
C THR A 31 6.06 -13.43 -36.17
N GLY A 32 6.09 -12.14 -35.78
CA GLY A 32 5.95 -10.98 -36.67
C GLY A 32 4.80 -10.03 -36.30
N ASP A 33 3.91 -10.41 -35.38
CA ASP A 33 2.90 -9.51 -34.84
C ASP A 33 3.53 -8.63 -33.73
N ASP A 34 3.30 -7.31 -33.77
CA ASP A 34 3.82 -6.37 -32.76
C ASP A 34 2.91 -6.27 -31.53
N THR A 35 1.64 -6.69 -31.65
CA THR A 35 0.61 -6.57 -30.62
C THR A 35 -0.08 -7.91 -30.32
N VAL A 36 -0.56 -8.04 -29.09
CA VAL A 36 -1.33 -9.16 -28.56
C VAL A 36 -2.67 -8.66 -28.08
N LEU A 37 -3.76 -9.28 -28.55
CA LEU A 37 -5.08 -9.04 -27.98
C LEU A 37 -5.23 -9.87 -26.70
N VAL A 38 -5.30 -9.20 -25.56
CA VAL A 38 -5.45 -9.83 -24.24
C VAL A 38 -6.84 -9.54 -23.67
N ARG A 39 -7.36 -10.47 -22.85
CA ARG A 39 -8.57 -10.32 -22.04
C ARG A 39 -8.18 -10.28 -20.58
N TRP A 40 -8.41 -9.15 -19.93
CA TRP A 40 -8.09 -8.95 -18.51
C TRP A 40 -8.93 -9.88 -17.61
N GLU A 41 -8.29 -10.50 -16.61
CA GLU A 41 -8.99 -11.38 -15.67
C GLU A 41 -9.90 -10.60 -14.70
N SER A 42 -9.47 -9.40 -14.28
CA SER A 42 -10.21 -8.58 -13.31
C SER A 42 -11.42 -7.87 -13.89
N THR A 43 -11.35 -7.46 -15.17
CA THR A 43 -12.40 -6.62 -15.79
C THR A 43 -13.10 -7.31 -16.96
N GLY A 44 -12.54 -8.40 -17.49
CA GLY A 44 -13.05 -9.06 -18.70
C GLY A 44 -12.88 -8.24 -19.98
N ALA A 45 -12.34 -7.03 -19.90
CA ALA A 45 -12.12 -6.15 -21.04
C ALA A 45 -11.03 -6.71 -21.96
N ARG A 46 -11.17 -6.44 -23.27
CA ARG A 46 -10.18 -6.82 -24.28
C ARG A 46 -9.35 -5.60 -24.66
N GLU A 47 -8.04 -5.77 -24.70
CA GLU A 47 -7.09 -4.70 -25.00
C GLU A 47 -5.96 -5.21 -25.89
N GLU A 48 -5.48 -4.38 -26.80
CA GLU A 48 -4.30 -4.66 -27.61
C GLU A 48 -3.05 -4.14 -26.90
N VAL A 49 -2.10 -5.03 -26.63
CA VAL A 49 -0.91 -4.73 -25.85
C VAL A 49 0.32 -5.14 -26.63
N ALA A 50 1.38 -4.33 -26.59
CA ALA A 50 2.64 -4.65 -27.27
C ALA A 50 3.22 -5.97 -26.75
N VAL A 51 3.69 -6.83 -27.66
CA VAL A 51 4.26 -8.15 -27.31
C VAL A 51 5.40 -8.05 -26.29
N GLY A 52 6.17 -6.95 -26.32
CA GLY A 52 7.28 -6.69 -25.38
C GLY A 52 6.86 -6.51 -23.93
N ASP A 53 5.60 -6.14 -23.68
CA ASP A 53 5.05 -5.93 -22.33
C ASP A 53 4.35 -7.17 -21.76
N VAL A 54 4.31 -8.26 -22.53
CA VAL A 54 3.66 -9.53 -22.18
C VAL A 54 4.72 -10.54 -21.72
N LYS A 55 4.54 -11.11 -20.53
CA LYS A 55 5.40 -12.16 -19.96
C LYS A 55 4.59 -13.44 -19.74
N LYS A 56 5.15 -14.58 -20.18
CA LYS A 56 4.56 -15.90 -19.95
C LYS A 56 4.64 -16.28 -18.47
N ILE A 57 3.56 -16.87 -17.95
CA ILE A 57 3.54 -17.48 -16.62
C ILE A 57 3.81 -18.97 -16.81
N ASP A 58 4.98 -19.44 -16.38
CA ASP A 58 5.25 -20.87 -16.29
C ASP A 58 4.42 -21.48 -15.14
N LEU A 59 3.22 -21.97 -15.48
CA LEU A 59 2.32 -22.64 -14.54
C LEU A 59 2.89 -23.98 -14.02
N ASP A 60 3.90 -24.53 -14.69
CA ASP A 60 4.56 -25.80 -14.34
C ASP A 60 5.75 -25.68 -13.38
N ALA A 61 6.05 -24.47 -12.89
CA ALA A 61 6.99 -24.31 -11.78
C ALA A 61 6.33 -24.81 -10.47
N LYS A 62 6.31 -26.15 -10.31
CA LYS A 62 5.86 -26.88 -9.12
C LYS A 62 6.31 -26.14 -7.86
N ARG A 63 5.35 -25.56 -7.15
CA ARG A 63 5.54 -25.04 -5.80
C ARG A 63 6.31 -26.08 -4.97
N PRO A 64 7.42 -25.74 -4.31
CA PRO A 64 8.12 -26.69 -3.46
C PRO A 64 7.19 -27.10 -2.32
N ARG A 65 6.69 -28.34 -2.38
CA ARG A 65 5.91 -28.97 -1.31
C ARG A 65 6.74 -28.88 -0.03
N ARG A 66 6.27 -28.09 0.94
CA ARG A 66 6.81 -28.09 2.30
C ARG A 66 6.70 -29.52 2.84
N LYS A 67 7.85 -30.18 2.99
CA LYS A 67 7.94 -31.44 3.76
C LYS A 67 7.35 -31.19 5.14
N ARG A 68 6.22 -31.84 5.44
CA ARG A 68 5.75 -32.03 6.81
C ARG A 68 6.88 -32.74 7.55
N ARG A 69 7.37 -32.12 8.62
CA ARG A 69 8.29 -32.77 9.57
C ARG A 69 7.41 -33.56 10.52
N ASP A 70 7.47 -34.88 10.38
CA ASP A 70 6.95 -35.78 11.40
C ASP A 70 7.79 -35.60 12.66
N ALA A 71 7.09 -35.27 13.74
CA ALA A 71 7.63 -35.16 15.08
C ALA A 71 7.64 -36.54 15.72
N SER A 72 8.73 -37.30 15.55
CA SER A 72 9.01 -38.51 16.35
C SER A 72 10.37 -39.10 15.93
N ALA A 73 11.47 -38.50 16.35
CA ALA A 73 12.78 -39.15 16.55
C ALA A 73 13.86 -38.07 16.75
N ALA A 74 14.28 -37.87 18.01
CA ALA A 74 15.65 -37.52 18.42
C ALA A 74 15.63 -36.87 19.82
N GLN A 75 15.29 -37.67 20.83
CA GLN A 75 15.98 -37.58 22.11
C GLN A 75 17.18 -38.52 22.00
N ALA A 76 18.35 -37.98 21.65
CA ALA A 76 19.67 -38.55 21.96
C ALA A 76 20.76 -37.56 21.54
N GLU A 77 21.78 -37.48 22.40
CA GLU A 77 23.07 -36.83 22.25
C GLU A 77 23.18 -35.30 22.46
N ALA A 78 23.58 -35.01 23.69
CA ALA A 78 24.30 -33.81 24.10
C ALA A 78 25.80 -33.94 23.74
N ALA A 79 26.38 -32.93 23.09
CA ALA A 79 27.79 -32.53 23.23
C ALA A 79 28.09 -31.17 22.57
N ALA A 80 28.36 -30.17 23.42
CA ALA A 80 29.15 -28.94 23.21
C ALA A 80 28.67 -27.81 22.24
N PRO A 81 29.00 -26.53 22.54
CA PRO A 81 28.22 -25.38 22.12
C PRO A 81 28.92 -24.52 21.06
N ALA A 82 28.23 -24.22 19.96
CA ALA A 82 28.64 -23.18 19.03
C ALA A 82 27.44 -22.30 18.67
N ARG A 83 27.55 -21.02 19.05
CA ARG A 83 26.69 -19.90 18.66
C ARG A 83 26.21 -20.01 17.20
N ARG A 84 24.93 -20.24 16.98
CA ARG A 84 24.19 -19.75 15.80
C ARG A 84 22.77 -19.41 16.19
N GLU A 85 22.48 -18.11 16.17
CA GLU A 85 21.12 -17.56 16.28
C GLU A 85 20.22 -18.13 15.17
N PRO A 86 18.93 -18.41 15.45
CA PRO A 86 18.00 -18.92 14.46
C PRO A 86 17.62 -17.81 13.45
N PRO A 87 17.57 -18.10 12.14
CA PRO A 87 17.20 -17.11 11.13
C PRO A 87 15.73 -16.70 11.30
N GLY A 88 15.53 -15.41 11.60
CA GLY A 88 14.24 -14.78 11.74
C GLY A 88 13.33 -14.98 10.53
N LYS A 89 12.06 -15.26 10.82
CA LYS A 89 10.96 -15.27 9.85
C LYS A 89 11.01 -13.98 9.03
N ARG A 90 11.21 -14.10 7.71
CA ARG A 90 11.29 -12.97 6.77
C ARG A 90 9.99 -12.17 6.80
N ARG A 91 10.03 -11.00 7.46
CA ARG A 91 9.07 -9.90 7.30
C ARG A 91 9.19 -9.42 5.86
N LYS A 92 8.35 -9.94 4.95
CA LYS A 92 8.23 -9.39 3.60
C LYS A 92 7.20 -8.27 3.63
N LYS A 93 7.58 -7.11 3.06
CA LYS A 93 6.81 -5.89 2.83
C LYS A 93 6.75 -4.84 3.96
N LYS A 94 7.92 -4.43 4.45
CA LYS A 94 8.13 -3.08 5.02
C LYS A 94 9.32 -2.31 4.40
N ALA A 95 10.11 -2.98 3.55
CA ALA A 95 11.24 -2.34 2.85
C ALA A 95 10.77 -1.45 1.69
N ASP A 96 9.65 -1.79 1.04
CA ASP A 96 9.17 -1.07 -0.14
C ASP A 96 8.52 0.27 0.22
N ALA A 97 7.94 0.41 1.42
CA ALA A 97 7.39 1.69 1.88
C ALA A 97 8.50 2.71 2.15
N GLY A 98 9.60 2.31 2.79
CA GLY A 98 10.75 3.18 3.03
C GLY A 98 11.48 3.57 1.75
N ALA A 99 11.58 2.66 0.77
CA ALA A 99 12.15 2.96 -0.54
C ALA A 99 11.26 3.91 -1.36
N LEU A 100 9.92 3.75 -1.29
CA LEU A 100 8.99 4.65 -1.94
C LEU A 100 9.05 6.05 -1.30
N VAL A 101 9.06 6.13 0.03
CA VAL A 101 9.23 7.40 0.76
C VAL A 101 10.53 8.08 0.38
N ALA A 102 11.67 7.36 0.40
CA ALA A 102 12.96 7.94 0.01
C ALA A 102 12.97 8.46 -1.44
N HIS A 103 12.33 7.75 -2.37
CA HIS A 103 12.17 8.20 -3.75
C HIS A 103 11.24 9.41 -3.86
N CYS A 104 10.17 9.47 -3.07
CA CYS A 104 9.27 10.61 -2.99
C CYS A 104 9.96 11.83 -2.38
N THR A 105 10.77 11.67 -1.33
CA THR A 105 11.56 12.75 -0.72
C THR A 105 12.59 13.30 -1.69
N ALA A 106 13.28 12.44 -2.45
CA ALA A 106 14.24 12.87 -3.47
C ALA A 106 13.57 13.66 -4.61
N ILE A 107 12.39 13.22 -5.04
CA ILE A 107 11.56 13.95 -6.02
C ILE A 107 11.11 15.30 -5.43
N ALA A 108 10.63 15.32 -4.19
CA ALA A 108 10.18 16.53 -3.51
C ALA A 108 11.32 17.56 -3.36
N GLN A 109 12.52 17.14 -2.96
CA GLN A 109 13.71 18.01 -2.89
C GLN A 109 14.06 18.62 -4.25
N ARG A 110 13.94 17.84 -5.33
CA ARG A 110 14.17 18.34 -6.70
C ARG A 110 13.12 19.37 -7.11
N PHE A 111 11.87 19.20 -6.69
CA PHE A 111 10.81 20.18 -6.93
C PHE A 111 11.02 21.47 -6.11
N VAL A 112 11.44 21.37 -4.85
CA VAL A 112 11.75 22.54 -4.00
C VAL A 112 12.91 23.38 -4.57
N GLY A 113 13.96 22.72 -5.07
CA GLY A 113 15.06 23.40 -5.75
C GLY A 113 14.62 24.11 -7.03
N ARG A 114 13.67 23.53 -7.78
CA ARG A 114 13.13 24.15 -9.00
C ARG A 114 12.15 25.29 -8.70
N LEU A 115 11.38 25.23 -7.60
CA LEU A 115 10.50 26.32 -7.15
C LEU A 115 11.28 27.55 -6.68
N SER A 116 12.44 27.35 -6.06
CA SER A 116 13.26 28.44 -5.49
C SER A 116 14.19 29.14 -6.48
N GLY A 117 14.47 28.55 -7.65
CA GLY A 117 15.39 29.11 -8.64
C GLY A 117 14.96 29.05 -10.12
N GLY A 118 13.79 28.50 -10.42
CA GLY A 118 13.27 28.36 -11.80
C GLY A 118 12.57 29.61 -12.34
N SER A 119 12.33 29.62 -13.66
CA SER A 119 11.47 30.62 -14.32
C SER A 119 10.02 30.52 -13.81
N ALA A 120 9.21 31.58 -14.00
CA ALA A 120 7.80 31.58 -13.59
C ALA A 120 7.01 30.40 -14.20
N ASP A 121 7.35 30.00 -15.42
CA ASP A 121 6.74 28.84 -16.10
C ASP A 121 7.18 27.51 -15.47
N ASP A 122 8.46 27.37 -15.10
CA ASP A 122 8.98 26.18 -14.41
C ASP A 122 8.35 26.00 -13.03
N GLN A 123 8.11 27.13 -12.36
CA GLN A 123 7.44 27.20 -11.07
C GLN A 123 5.99 26.71 -11.15
N GLU A 124 5.28 27.08 -12.21
CA GLU A 124 3.90 26.64 -12.47
C GLU A 124 3.83 25.14 -12.78
N GLU A 125 4.65 24.64 -13.71
CA GLU A 125 4.70 23.21 -14.04
C GLU A 125 5.09 22.36 -12.85
N THR A 126 6.02 22.86 -12.03
CA THR A 126 6.45 22.19 -10.81
C THR A 126 5.34 22.15 -9.77
N ALA A 127 4.59 23.24 -9.56
CA ALA A 127 3.47 23.26 -8.64
C ALA A 127 2.34 22.31 -9.07
N LYS A 128 2.06 22.26 -10.39
CA LYS A 128 1.10 21.33 -10.97
C LYS A 128 1.53 19.87 -10.82
N ALA A 129 2.80 19.57 -11.08
CA ALA A 129 3.37 18.24 -10.89
C ALA A 129 3.31 17.81 -9.41
N LEU A 130 3.60 18.73 -8.49
CA LEU A 130 3.52 18.48 -7.05
C LEU A 130 2.09 18.17 -6.60
N TRP A 131 1.11 18.95 -7.08
CA TRP A 131 -0.31 18.71 -6.77
C TRP A 131 -0.83 17.38 -7.33
N CYS A 132 -0.46 17.02 -8.56
CA CYS A 132 -0.78 15.71 -9.12
C CYS A 132 -0.13 14.58 -8.31
N PHE A 133 1.11 14.79 -7.86
CA PHE A 133 1.85 13.81 -7.08
C PHE A 133 1.25 13.58 -5.69
N THR A 134 0.85 14.64 -4.98
CA THR A 134 0.17 14.55 -3.67
C THR A 134 -1.20 13.87 -3.77
N ARG A 135 -1.89 14.04 -4.91
CA ARG A 135 -3.20 13.44 -5.14
C ARG A 135 -3.13 11.96 -5.53
N CYS A 136 -2.14 11.56 -6.32
CA CYS A 136 -2.04 10.19 -6.84
C CYS A 136 -1.31 9.21 -5.90
N CYS A 137 -0.43 9.69 -5.02
CA CYS A 137 0.30 8.81 -4.12
C CYS A 137 -0.34 8.82 -2.72
N GLY A 138 -0.56 7.62 -2.14
CA GLY A 138 -1.23 7.41 -0.84
C GLY A 138 -0.87 8.46 0.20
N ARG A 139 -1.86 9.31 0.53
CA ARG A 139 -1.77 10.65 1.14
C ARG A 139 -0.88 10.84 2.37
N MET A 140 -0.45 9.80 3.08
CA MET A 140 0.24 9.94 4.39
C MET A 140 1.76 9.95 4.29
N ASP A 141 2.32 9.13 3.41
CA ASP A 141 3.77 8.93 3.33
C ASP A 141 4.45 9.97 2.41
N THR A 142 3.70 10.50 1.45
CA THR A 142 4.18 11.52 0.50
C THR A 142 4.01 12.94 1.01
N SER A 143 2.96 13.21 1.78
CA SER A 143 2.74 14.51 2.41
C SER A 143 3.80 14.82 3.47
N THR A 144 4.16 13.83 4.28
CA THR A 144 5.26 13.91 5.26
C THR A 144 6.61 14.15 4.57
N ALA A 145 6.91 13.40 3.51
CA ALA A 145 8.14 13.59 2.72
C ALA A 145 8.26 15.00 2.09
N ILE A 146 7.15 15.58 1.62
CA ILE A 146 7.15 16.93 1.04
C ILE A 146 7.36 18.00 2.12
N VAL A 147 6.76 17.82 3.30
CA VAL A 147 6.96 18.73 4.43
C VAL A 147 8.40 18.67 4.93
N GLU A 148 8.98 17.48 5.08
CA GLU A 148 10.39 17.29 5.46
C GLU A 148 11.36 17.88 4.44
N ALA A 149 11.02 17.84 3.15
CA ALA A 149 11.82 18.43 2.08
C ALA A 149 11.72 19.96 2.01
N GLY A 150 10.96 20.62 2.89
CA GLY A 150 10.76 22.08 2.87
C GLY A 150 9.76 22.54 1.80
N GLY A 151 8.92 21.64 1.28
CA GLY A 151 7.94 21.93 0.22
C GLY A 151 6.93 22.98 0.59
N VAL A 152 6.56 23.09 1.87
CA VAL A 152 5.62 24.11 2.36
C VAL A 152 6.19 25.53 2.20
N GLU A 153 7.48 25.70 2.47
CA GLU A 153 8.20 26.96 2.32
C GLU A 153 8.23 27.40 0.85
N ALA A 154 8.55 26.48 -0.06
CA ALA A 154 8.54 26.74 -1.50
C ALA A 154 7.13 27.05 -2.03
N LEU A 155 6.10 26.36 -1.55
CA LEU A 155 4.70 26.64 -1.90
C LEU A 155 4.23 28.00 -1.36
N SER A 156 4.65 28.39 -0.15
CA SER A 156 4.34 29.72 0.41
C SER A 156 5.04 30.86 -0.33
N ALA A 157 6.30 30.64 -0.75
CA ALA A 157 7.05 31.59 -1.57
C ALA A 157 6.40 31.75 -2.96
N LEU A 158 5.88 30.65 -3.53
CA LEU A 158 5.11 30.68 -4.77
C LEU A 158 3.79 31.44 -4.60
N LEU A 159 3.13 31.31 -3.45
CA LEU A 159 1.89 32.03 -3.14
C LEU A 159 2.11 33.54 -3.08
N ALA A 160 3.28 33.96 -2.56
CA ALA A 160 3.66 35.36 -2.43
C ALA A 160 4.15 35.97 -3.75
N ASN A 161 4.99 35.25 -4.52
CA ASN A 161 5.72 35.81 -5.65
C ASN A 161 5.36 35.19 -7.03
N GLY A 162 4.48 34.19 -7.08
CA GLY A 162 4.17 33.44 -8.31
C GLY A 162 3.09 34.08 -9.21
N SER A 163 2.92 33.50 -10.40
CA SER A 163 1.83 33.84 -11.34
C SER A 163 0.45 33.49 -10.74
N ASP A 164 -0.63 34.10 -11.24
CA ASP A 164 -1.98 33.84 -10.74
C ASP A 164 -2.38 32.35 -10.89
N VAL A 165 -1.88 31.69 -11.93
CA VAL A 165 -2.08 30.25 -12.15
C VAL A 165 -1.24 29.44 -11.15
N GLY A 166 0.02 29.77 -10.94
CA GLY A 166 0.88 29.15 -9.94
C GLY A 166 0.32 29.27 -8.51
N LYS A 167 -0.22 30.43 -8.15
CA LYS A 167 -0.91 30.65 -6.86
C LYS A 167 -2.09 29.71 -6.66
N SER A 168 -2.89 29.48 -7.70
CA SER A 168 -4.06 28.59 -7.62
C SER A 168 -3.66 27.13 -7.35
N TYR A 169 -2.60 26.64 -8.01
CA TYR A 169 -2.07 25.30 -7.78
C TYR A 169 -1.39 25.17 -6.42
N ALA A 170 -0.68 26.20 -5.96
CA ALA A 170 -0.11 26.22 -4.62
C ALA A 170 -1.18 26.18 -3.52
N GLN A 171 -2.28 26.93 -3.68
CA GLN A 171 -3.42 26.85 -2.76
C GLN A 171 -4.05 25.46 -2.73
N GLN A 172 -4.21 24.83 -3.89
CA GLN A 172 -4.77 23.47 -3.98
C GLN A 172 -3.82 22.43 -3.37
N ALA A 173 -2.52 22.53 -3.61
CA ALA A 173 -1.51 21.67 -2.99
C ALA A 173 -1.51 21.80 -1.47
N LEU A 174 -1.62 23.02 -0.93
CA LEU A 174 -1.71 23.26 0.51
C LEU A 174 -3.00 22.70 1.13
N LYS A 175 -4.14 22.82 0.43
CA LYS A 175 -5.41 22.20 0.87
C LYS A 175 -5.33 20.67 0.94
N GLU A 176 -4.67 20.05 -0.03
CA GLU A 176 -4.45 18.59 -0.04
C GLU A 176 -3.46 18.14 1.06
N LEU A 177 -2.53 19.01 1.48
CA LEU A 177 -1.63 18.76 2.61
C LEU A 177 -2.29 18.95 3.99
N GLY A 178 -3.43 19.63 4.05
CA GLY A 178 -4.32 19.70 5.22
C GLY A 178 -3.61 20.01 6.55
N PRO A 179 -3.76 19.17 7.60
CA PRO A 179 -3.25 19.46 8.95
C PRO A 179 -1.73 19.53 9.05
N LEU A 180 -1.00 18.95 8.09
CA LEU A 180 0.46 19.02 8.05
C LEU A 180 0.96 20.40 7.61
N ALA A 181 0.21 21.10 6.77
CA ALA A 181 0.55 22.46 6.34
C ALA A 181 0.33 23.48 7.48
N GLU A 182 -0.71 23.31 8.30
CA GLU A 182 -0.92 24.12 9.51
C GLU A 182 0.19 23.88 10.54
N TYR A 183 0.58 22.62 10.76
CA TYR A 183 1.68 22.28 11.67
C TYR A 183 3.02 22.86 11.19
N ALA A 184 3.31 22.79 9.89
CA ALA A 184 4.51 23.36 9.30
C ALA A 184 4.51 24.90 9.35
N SER A 185 3.37 25.55 9.09
CA SER A 185 3.23 27.01 9.20
C SER A 185 3.43 27.50 10.64
N ARG A 186 2.97 26.72 11.61
CA ARG A 186 3.18 26.98 13.04
C ARG A 186 4.64 26.79 13.46
N LEU A 187 5.30 25.73 12.99
CA LEU A 187 6.74 25.55 13.22
C LEU A 187 7.58 26.63 12.54
N GLN A 188 7.17 27.14 11.37
CA GLN A 188 7.87 28.23 10.70
C GLN A 188 7.71 29.56 11.44
N SER A 189 6.52 29.86 11.96
CA SER A 189 6.32 31.08 12.76
C SER A 189 7.07 31.00 14.09
N GLU A 190 7.13 29.81 14.71
CA GLU A 190 7.96 29.56 15.90
C GLU A 190 9.46 29.62 15.58
N ASN A 191 9.93 29.07 14.46
CA ASN A 191 11.34 29.17 14.06
C ASN A 191 11.72 30.61 13.65
N ALA A 192 10.80 31.37 13.05
CA ALA A 192 11.02 32.78 12.73
C ALA A 192 11.04 33.65 14.00
N SER A 193 10.18 33.36 14.97
CA SER A 193 10.20 34.05 16.27
C SER A 193 11.46 33.70 17.06
N LEU A 194 11.88 32.43 17.08
CA LEU A 194 13.14 32.00 17.67
C LEU A 194 14.35 32.61 16.98
N LYS A 195 14.36 32.71 15.64
CA LYS A 195 15.42 33.40 14.89
C LYS A 195 15.48 34.89 15.22
N ARG A 196 14.36 35.59 15.42
CA ARG A 196 14.36 36.99 15.90
C ARG A 196 14.87 37.10 17.34
N GLN A 197 14.50 36.15 18.20
CA GLN A 197 15.01 36.09 19.58
C GLN A 197 16.51 35.77 19.63
N LEU A 198 17.02 34.92 18.74
CA LEU A 198 18.45 34.59 18.61
C LEU A 198 19.26 35.66 17.85
N ALA A 199 18.64 36.38 16.91
CA ALA A 199 19.28 37.47 16.17
C ALA A 199 19.43 38.75 17.01
N GLY A 200 18.84 38.82 18.21
CA GLY A 200 19.13 39.87 19.16
C GLY A 200 18.61 41.25 18.74
N ASP A 201 17.41 41.33 18.18
CA ASP A 201 16.69 42.62 18.01
C ASP A 201 16.07 43.11 19.34
N ASP A 202 16.82 43.00 20.42
CA ASP A 202 16.74 43.84 21.62
C ASP A 202 18.09 44.55 21.83
N VAL A 203 18.77 44.95 20.74
CA VAL A 203 19.63 46.14 20.79
C VAL A 203 18.69 47.34 20.85
N VAL A 204 18.08 47.50 22.02
CA VAL A 204 17.68 48.82 22.50
C VAL A 204 18.95 49.67 22.43
N ASP A 205 18.90 50.65 21.54
CA ASP A 205 19.79 51.80 21.53
C ASP A 205 19.55 52.58 22.84
N LEU A 206 20.10 52.04 23.94
CA LEU A 206 20.23 52.69 25.23
C LEU A 206 21.47 53.58 25.16
N CYS A 207 21.34 54.66 24.40
CA CYS A 207 22.07 55.86 24.75
C CYS A 207 21.52 56.34 26.11
N ASP A 208 22.44 56.49 27.06
CA ASP A 208 22.33 57.12 28.39
C ASP A 208 21.71 56.31 29.55
N GLY A 209 22.54 55.97 30.55
CA GLY A 209 22.07 55.75 31.92
C GLY A 209 22.70 54.59 32.67
N ASP A 210 23.85 54.86 33.29
CA ASP A 210 24.52 54.04 34.29
C ASP A 210 23.60 53.74 35.49
N ALA A 211 22.82 52.64 35.43
CA ALA A 211 22.05 52.14 36.57
C ALA A 211 21.79 50.63 36.43
N SER A 212 22.80 49.84 36.84
CA SER A 212 22.65 48.41 37.08
C SER A 212 21.42 48.12 37.97
N PRO A 213 20.43 47.33 37.53
CA PRO A 213 19.23 47.08 38.32
C PRO A 213 19.58 46.31 39.61
N PRO A 214 18.96 46.64 40.76
CA PRO A 214 19.33 46.05 42.05
C PRO A 214 19.07 44.54 42.04
N ALA A 215 20.05 43.76 42.51
CA ALA A 215 20.07 42.29 42.50
C ALA A 215 18.78 41.61 43.00
N LYS A 216 18.00 42.29 43.86
CA LYS A 216 16.69 41.80 44.34
C LYS A 216 15.65 41.58 43.23
N LYS A 217 15.60 42.42 42.19
CA LYS A 217 14.64 42.24 41.08
C LYS A 217 15.01 41.05 40.19
N ARG A 218 16.30 40.75 40.04
CA ARG A 218 16.79 39.60 39.24
C ARG A 218 16.45 38.26 39.91
N ASN A 219 16.57 38.17 41.23
CA ASN A 219 16.22 36.95 41.95
C ASN A 219 14.71 36.68 41.90
N ALA A 220 13.88 37.71 42.11
CA ALA A 220 12.42 37.56 42.04
C ALA A 220 11.90 37.10 40.66
N LEU A 221 12.52 37.58 39.57
CA LEU A 221 12.19 37.12 38.21
C LEU A 221 12.60 35.67 37.97
N ARG A 222 13.74 35.25 38.55
CA ARG A 222 14.23 33.87 38.44
C ARG A 222 13.34 32.91 39.22
N ASP A 223 12.94 33.29 40.42
CA ASP A 223 12.02 32.51 41.26
C ASP A 223 10.64 32.36 40.58
N ALA A 224 10.10 33.44 39.99
CA ALA A 224 8.84 33.40 39.25
C ALA A 224 8.92 32.51 37.99
N HIS A 225 10.05 32.55 37.28
CA HIS A 225 10.29 31.69 36.13
C HIS A 225 10.40 30.21 36.53
N ASP A 226 11.12 29.91 37.61
CA ASP A 226 11.27 28.54 38.12
C ASP A 226 9.93 27.98 38.64
N GLU A 227 9.07 28.83 39.22
CA GLU A 227 7.70 28.47 39.62
C GLU A 227 6.78 28.23 38.42
N GLN A 228 6.91 29.04 37.37
CA GLN A 228 6.23 28.82 36.10
C GLN A 228 6.70 27.54 35.40
N GLN A 229 7.99 27.22 35.45
CA GLN A 229 8.53 25.96 34.93
C GLN A 229 8.06 24.76 35.76
N SER A 230 8.02 24.87 37.09
CA SER A 230 7.53 23.81 37.97
C SER A 230 6.05 23.49 37.74
N SER A 231 5.20 24.51 37.57
CA SER A 231 3.77 24.32 37.31
C SER A 231 3.50 23.73 35.91
N THR A 232 4.23 24.15 34.89
CA THR A 232 4.14 23.56 33.55
C THR A 232 4.60 22.10 33.52
N LEU A 233 5.69 21.76 34.22
CA LEU A 233 6.15 20.38 34.35
C LEU A 233 5.12 19.48 35.05
N LYS A 234 4.46 19.97 36.11
CA LYS A 234 3.37 19.22 36.77
C LYS A 234 2.22 18.94 35.81
N ARG A 235 1.77 19.96 35.07
CA ARG A 235 0.69 19.82 34.09
C ARG A 235 1.04 18.85 32.97
N VAL A 236 2.26 18.91 32.44
CA VAL A 236 2.74 17.97 31.40
C VAL A 236 2.79 16.54 31.93
N LYS A 237 3.17 16.35 33.20
CA LYS A 237 3.18 15.02 33.82
C LYS A 237 1.78 14.44 33.96
N GLU A 238 0.82 15.23 34.47
CA GLU A 238 -0.58 14.82 34.58
C GLU A 238 -1.20 14.50 33.22
N GLU A 239 -0.90 15.30 32.20
CA GLU A 239 -1.35 15.06 30.82
C GLU A 239 -0.74 13.77 30.24
N LYS A 240 0.55 13.52 30.50
CA LYS A 240 1.21 12.28 30.09
C LYS A 240 0.57 11.05 30.74
N ASP A 241 0.33 11.09 32.06
CA ASP A 241 -0.29 9.99 32.79
C ASP A 241 -1.73 9.71 32.27
N ALA A 242 -2.47 10.76 31.90
CA ALA A 242 -3.78 10.63 31.28
C ALA A 242 -3.73 9.99 29.88
N VAL A 243 -2.73 10.36 29.06
CA VAL A 243 -2.51 9.79 27.73
C VAL A 243 -2.08 8.33 27.80
N GLU A 244 -1.18 7.97 28.73
CA GLU A 244 -0.80 6.57 28.96
C GLU A 244 -2.01 5.73 29.39
N GLY A 245 -2.83 6.24 30.32
CA GLY A 245 -4.07 5.56 30.71
C GLY A 245 -5.10 5.41 29.57
N ALA A 246 -5.15 6.34 28.62
CA ALA A 246 -5.98 6.21 27.42
C ALA A 246 -5.42 5.15 26.46
N ARG A 247 -4.10 5.08 26.32
CA ARG A 247 -3.41 4.10 25.47
C ARG A 247 -3.64 2.67 25.96
N ASP A 248 -3.53 2.45 27.27
CA ASP A 248 -3.80 1.15 27.89
C ASP A 248 -5.25 0.68 27.63
N ARG A 249 -6.23 1.60 27.67
CA ARG A 249 -7.62 1.29 27.32
C ARG A 249 -7.76 0.94 25.85
N THR A 250 -7.10 1.66 24.94
CA THR A 250 -7.14 1.33 23.50
C THR A 250 -6.49 -0.02 23.20
N ASP A 251 -5.39 -0.35 23.87
CA ASP A 251 -4.72 -1.64 23.71
C ASP A 251 -5.58 -2.78 24.27
N ALA A 252 -6.28 -2.57 25.38
CA ALA A 252 -7.24 -3.54 25.92
C ALA A 252 -8.42 -3.77 24.96
N VAL A 253 -8.96 -2.71 24.35
CA VAL A 253 -10.04 -2.83 23.35
C VAL A 253 -9.55 -3.55 22.09
N ALA A 254 -8.33 -3.24 21.62
CA ALA A 254 -7.74 -3.91 20.47
C ALA A 254 -7.51 -5.41 20.75
N ALA A 255 -7.04 -5.76 21.95
CA ALA A 255 -6.88 -7.15 22.37
C ALA A 255 -8.23 -7.90 22.43
N ALA A 256 -9.27 -7.26 22.99
CA ALA A 256 -10.61 -7.83 23.05
C ALA A 256 -11.21 -8.02 21.64
N ALA A 257 -11.04 -7.05 20.74
CA ALA A 257 -11.48 -7.17 19.35
C ALA A 257 -10.75 -8.29 18.61
N SER A 258 -9.43 -8.45 18.83
CA SER A 258 -8.65 -9.54 18.26
C SER A 258 -9.09 -10.91 18.78
N ALA A 259 -9.45 -11.01 20.05
CA ALA A 259 -9.97 -12.25 20.64
C ALA A 259 -11.36 -12.60 20.07
N ALA A 260 -12.25 -11.61 19.93
CA ALA A 260 -13.56 -11.80 19.32
C ALA A 260 -13.45 -12.22 17.84
N ALA A 261 -12.54 -11.62 17.08
CA ALA A 261 -12.28 -12.01 15.70
C ALA A 261 -11.76 -13.47 15.62
N ALA A 262 -10.86 -13.87 16.52
CA ALA A 262 -10.37 -15.25 16.57
C ALA A 262 -11.49 -16.26 16.87
N ALA A 263 -12.39 -15.92 17.81
CA ALA A 263 -13.55 -16.77 18.12
C ALA A 263 -14.50 -16.91 16.91
N ALA A 264 -14.83 -15.81 16.23
CA ALA A 264 -15.67 -15.84 15.03
C ALA A 264 -15.03 -16.65 13.89
N THR A 265 -13.70 -16.58 13.73
CA THR A 265 -13.01 -17.41 12.72
C THR A 265 -12.99 -18.89 13.07
N ALA A 266 -13.01 -19.26 14.35
CA ALA A 266 -13.10 -20.66 14.76
C ALA A 266 -14.50 -21.22 14.48
N GLU A 267 -15.55 -20.48 14.87
CA GLU A 267 -16.93 -20.86 14.60
C GLU A 267 -17.23 -20.97 13.10
N ALA A 268 -16.68 -20.07 12.28
CA ALA A 268 -16.79 -20.16 10.83
C ALA A 268 -16.03 -21.35 10.22
N ALA A 269 -14.93 -21.80 10.86
CA ALA A 269 -14.20 -22.98 10.41
C ALA A 269 -14.98 -24.26 10.73
N ASP A 270 -15.55 -24.36 11.93
CA ASP A 270 -16.39 -25.50 12.34
C ASP A 270 -17.63 -25.61 11.43
N ALA A 271 -18.29 -24.50 11.12
CA ALA A 271 -19.43 -24.48 10.19
C ALA A 271 -19.05 -24.84 8.74
N ALA A 272 -17.81 -24.59 8.32
CA ALA A 272 -17.32 -24.97 7.00
C ALA A 272 -17.07 -26.47 6.90
N GLU A 273 -16.59 -27.11 7.98
CA GLU A 273 -16.40 -28.57 8.06
C GLU A 273 -17.76 -29.30 7.97
N GLU A 274 -18.79 -28.82 8.69
CA GLU A 274 -20.14 -29.38 8.57
C GLU A 274 -20.72 -29.28 7.14
N LEU A 275 -20.41 -28.21 6.41
CA LEU A 275 -20.85 -28.05 5.01
C LEU A 275 -20.12 -28.99 4.05
N GLU A 276 -18.85 -29.30 4.31
CA GLU A 276 -18.07 -30.27 3.52
C GLU A 276 -18.64 -31.69 3.71
N ASP A 277 -18.96 -32.07 4.95
CA ASP A 277 -19.61 -33.35 5.24
C ASP A 277 -20.98 -33.48 4.53
N VAL A 278 -21.81 -32.44 4.57
CA VAL A 278 -23.10 -32.42 3.85
C VAL A 278 -22.90 -32.50 2.33
N HIS A 279 -21.86 -31.84 1.80
CA HIS A 279 -21.53 -31.92 0.38
C HIS A 279 -21.16 -33.35 -0.01
N ASP A 280 -20.34 -34.01 0.80
CA ASP A 280 -19.90 -35.38 0.54
C ASP A 280 -21.04 -36.39 0.67
N ASP A 281 -21.95 -36.21 1.63
CA ASP A 281 -23.10 -37.09 1.84
C ASP A 281 -24.20 -36.93 0.79
N LEU A 282 -24.37 -35.74 0.21
CA LEU A 282 -25.50 -35.45 -0.68
C LEU A 282 -25.09 -35.27 -2.15
N VAL A 283 -24.02 -34.53 -2.42
CA VAL A 283 -23.63 -34.16 -3.79
C VAL A 283 -22.87 -35.28 -4.48
N ASN A 284 -21.99 -36.00 -3.77
CA ASN A 284 -21.28 -37.14 -4.34
C ASN A 284 -22.21 -38.29 -4.80
N PRO A 285 -23.21 -38.75 -4.02
CA PRO A 285 -24.11 -39.79 -4.52
C PRO A 285 -24.98 -39.30 -5.68
N LEU A 286 -25.42 -38.03 -5.65
CA LEU A 286 -26.16 -37.44 -6.78
C LEU A 286 -25.32 -37.40 -8.05
N THR A 287 -24.06 -36.94 -7.98
CA THR A 287 -23.17 -36.94 -9.15
C THR A 287 -22.88 -38.35 -9.66
N LEU A 288 -22.68 -39.32 -8.77
CA LEU A 288 -22.53 -40.73 -9.17
C LEU A 288 -23.79 -41.27 -9.88
N THR A 289 -24.98 -40.97 -9.36
CA THR A 289 -26.24 -41.40 -10.00
C THR A 289 -26.48 -40.74 -11.35
N VAL A 290 -26.16 -39.44 -11.49
CA VAL A 290 -26.22 -38.73 -12.77
C VAL A 290 -25.27 -39.35 -13.79
N ASN A 291 -24.03 -39.64 -13.40
CA ASN A 291 -23.06 -40.28 -14.29
C ASN A 291 -23.50 -41.70 -14.71
N ALA A 292 -24.09 -42.47 -13.78
CA ALA A 292 -24.63 -43.78 -14.09
C ALA A 292 -25.81 -43.72 -15.06
N LEU A 293 -26.71 -42.74 -14.90
CA LEU A 293 -27.82 -42.51 -15.83
C LEU A 293 -27.32 -42.06 -17.20
N GLN A 294 -26.32 -41.17 -17.25
CA GLN A 294 -25.72 -40.73 -18.50
C GLN A 294 -25.09 -41.89 -19.27
N THR A 295 -24.37 -42.77 -18.57
CA THR A 295 -23.79 -43.98 -19.19
C THR A 295 -24.87 -44.88 -19.81
N LYS A 296 -26.00 -45.06 -19.12
CA LYS A 296 -27.14 -45.82 -19.67
C LYS A 296 -27.79 -45.15 -20.88
N ILE A 297 -27.87 -43.82 -20.88
CA ILE A 297 -28.36 -43.07 -22.05
C ILE A 297 -27.44 -43.31 -23.25
N ASP A 298 -26.12 -43.26 -23.03
CA ASP A 298 -25.13 -43.48 -24.08
C ASP A 298 -25.19 -44.93 -24.63
N GLU A 299 -25.38 -45.93 -23.76
CA GLU A 299 -25.60 -47.32 -24.17
C GLU A 299 -26.88 -47.49 -25.01
N LEU A 300 -27.99 -46.88 -24.58
CA LEU A 300 -29.25 -46.90 -25.34
C LEU A 300 -29.13 -46.20 -26.69
N HIS A 301 -28.41 -45.09 -26.75
CA HIS A 301 -28.10 -44.41 -28.01
C HIS A 301 -27.28 -45.29 -28.95
N ALA A 302 -26.27 -46.01 -28.43
CA ALA A 302 -25.48 -46.94 -29.23
C ALA A 302 -26.34 -48.08 -29.79
N LEU A 303 -27.28 -48.62 -29.00
CA LEU A 303 -28.22 -49.64 -29.47
C LEU A 303 -29.20 -49.09 -30.51
N ALA A 304 -29.74 -47.88 -30.29
CA ALA A 304 -30.64 -47.24 -31.25
C ALA A 304 -29.96 -47.01 -32.61
N TYR A 305 -28.68 -46.62 -32.60
CA TYR A 305 -27.89 -46.44 -33.80
C TYR A 305 -27.70 -47.73 -34.60
N GLN A 306 -27.64 -48.90 -33.93
CA GLN A 306 -27.58 -50.20 -34.60
C GLN A 306 -28.91 -50.57 -35.30
N VAL A 307 -30.04 -50.03 -34.83
CA VAL A 307 -31.38 -50.34 -35.36
C VAL A 307 -31.76 -49.39 -36.51
N ASP A 308 -31.57 -48.08 -36.33
CA ASP A 308 -31.85 -47.06 -37.36
C ASP A 308 -30.98 -45.80 -37.15
N PRO A 309 -29.89 -45.65 -37.93
CA PRO A 309 -28.95 -44.53 -37.74
C PRO A 309 -29.57 -43.17 -38.08
N VAL A 310 -30.55 -43.12 -38.99
CA VAL A 310 -31.18 -41.85 -39.42
C VAL A 310 -32.13 -41.34 -38.34
N ALA A 311 -32.87 -42.24 -37.70
CA ALA A 311 -33.72 -41.89 -36.55
C ALA A 311 -32.89 -41.47 -35.33
N ALA A 312 -31.74 -42.11 -35.09
CA ALA A 312 -30.84 -41.79 -33.98
C ALA A 312 -30.25 -40.37 -34.08
N ASP A 313 -29.79 -39.95 -35.27
CA ASP A 313 -29.28 -38.60 -35.50
C ASP A 313 -30.36 -37.52 -35.31
N ALA A 314 -31.61 -37.82 -35.66
CA ALA A 314 -32.74 -36.92 -35.44
C ALA A 314 -33.07 -36.74 -33.94
N ILE A 315 -32.85 -37.76 -33.09
CA ILE A 315 -33.04 -37.67 -31.64
C ILE A 315 -31.92 -36.85 -30.99
N LYS A 316 -30.67 -37.08 -31.38
CA LYS A 316 -29.51 -36.34 -30.85
C LYS A 316 -29.59 -34.84 -31.13
N ASN A 317 -30.02 -34.48 -32.34
CA ASN A 317 -30.22 -33.08 -32.74
C ASN A 317 -31.38 -32.37 -32.01
N ARG A 318 -32.24 -33.09 -31.28
CA ARG A 318 -33.30 -32.50 -30.45
C ARG A 318 -32.89 -32.31 -28.98
N GLN A 319 -31.80 -32.93 -28.53
CA GLN A 319 -31.33 -32.85 -27.13
C GLN A 319 -30.30 -31.74 -26.90
N ASN A 320 -29.65 -31.23 -27.96
CA ASN A 320 -28.83 -30.01 -27.94
C ASN A 320 -29.69 -28.76 -28.13
#